data_AF-A0A956KHP0-F1
#
_entry.id   AF-A0A956KHP0-F1
#
_cell.length_a   1.000
_cell.length_b   1.000
_cell.length_c   1.000
_cell.angle_alpha   90.00
_cell.angle_beta   90.00
_cell.angle_gamma   90.00
#
_symmetry.space_group_name_H-M   'P 1'
#
loop_
_entity.id
_entity.type
_entity.pdbx_description
1 polymer ?
#
loop_
_entity_poly.entity_id
_entity_poly.type
_entity_poly.pdbx_seq_one_letter_code
_entity_poly.pdbx_strand_id
1 'polypeptide(L)'
;MFIVAVTRWGPGLDEQLPALAQELGVFPYDLRMRLAGPLPVVVARVADSEAASKLMHALRARGHGAVGCDADKVPVAAAMHQPREFAFAGDQLTTEGDGQRASVGADEVYALIHAMVLGEHQITKEQTGKKFSASRAVLTGGMVMTTKTKTTTRITESTAEARVMVIRRSFAAPMLFRQHQLRYGGLGEAMGHSSHESFAALVERLRGFCPGAIYDDQLLRSRCKDDGGEFDLAAYLILIGHARGQI
;
A
#
# COMPACT_ATOMS: atom_id res chain seq x y z
N MET A 1 -16.17 6.04 -10.34
CA MET A 1 -16.31 7.12 -9.31
C MET A 1 -15.01 7.92 -9.29
N PHE A 2 -15.02 9.25 -9.28
CA PHE A 2 -13.80 10.05 -9.34
C PHE A 2 -13.23 10.38 -7.95
N ILE A 3 -11.92 10.22 -7.82
CA ILE A 3 -11.15 10.52 -6.62
C ILE A 3 -10.34 11.78 -6.90
N VAL A 4 -10.39 12.74 -5.98
CA VAL A 4 -9.50 13.92 -5.98
C VAL A 4 -8.61 13.84 -4.75
N ALA A 5 -7.31 13.96 -4.98
CA ALA A 5 -6.30 13.93 -3.92
C ALA A 5 -5.32 15.08 -4.07
N VAL A 6 -4.72 15.45 -2.95
CA VAL A 6 -3.61 16.40 -2.90
C VAL A 6 -2.32 15.63 -2.67
N THR A 7 -1.32 15.91 -3.51
CA THR A 7 0.03 15.34 -3.49
C THR A 7 1.06 16.30 -2.90
N ARG A 8 0.73 17.59 -2.82
CA ARG A 8 1.57 18.62 -2.18
C ARG A 8 0.70 19.79 -1.71
N TRP A 9 0.87 20.26 -0.48
CA TRP A 9 0.21 21.49 -0.03
C TRP A 9 1.00 22.73 -0.47
N GLY A 10 0.31 23.70 -1.08
CA GLY A 10 0.82 25.05 -1.27
C GLY A 10 0.89 25.87 0.03
N PRO A 11 1.51 27.06 -0.03
CA PRO A 11 1.65 27.94 1.13
C PRO A 11 0.28 28.48 1.60
N GLY A 12 0.20 28.88 2.88
CA GLY A 12 -1.02 29.49 3.44
C GLY A 12 -2.19 28.53 3.66
N LEU A 13 -1.94 27.22 3.76
CA LEU A 13 -2.99 26.21 3.97
C LEU A 13 -3.88 26.51 5.18
N ASP A 14 -3.28 26.97 6.29
CA ASP A 14 -4.02 27.29 7.51
C ASP A 14 -5.03 28.43 7.32
N GLU A 15 -4.67 29.44 6.51
CA GLU A 15 -5.53 30.58 6.18
C GLU A 15 -6.64 30.19 5.19
N GLN A 16 -6.35 29.23 4.31
CA GLN A 16 -7.28 28.77 3.27
C GLN A 16 -8.26 27.69 3.77
N LEU A 17 -7.99 27.08 4.91
CA LEU A 17 -8.78 25.97 5.49
C LEU A 17 -10.28 26.24 5.54
N PRO A 18 -10.78 27.40 6.03
CA PRO A 18 -12.21 27.65 6.09
C PRO A 18 -12.87 27.64 4.71
N ALA A 19 -12.22 28.26 3.71
CA ALA A 19 -12.74 28.31 2.34
C ALA A 19 -12.69 26.93 1.65
N LEU A 20 -11.61 26.18 1.84
CA LEU A 20 -11.49 24.82 1.33
C LEU A 20 -12.52 23.86 1.95
N ALA A 21 -12.76 23.99 3.25
CA ALA A 21 -13.75 23.19 3.96
C ALA A 21 -15.17 23.44 3.42
N GLN A 22 -15.51 24.72 3.21
CA GLN A 22 -16.78 25.10 2.57
C GLN A 22 -16.92 24.52 1.17
N GLU A 23 -15.88 24.59 0.35
CA GLU A 23 -15.87 24.05 -1.02
C GLU A 23 -16.01 22.51 -1.05
N LEU A 24 -15.44 21.82 -0.06
CA LEU A 24 -15.51 20.37 0.11
C LEU A 24 -16.78 19.91 0.85
N GLY A 25 -17.60 20.82 1.35
CA GLY A 25 -18.81 20.51 2.13
C GLY A 25 -18.51 19.83 3.47
N VAL A 26 -17.38 20.15 4.11
CA VAL A 26 -16.96 19.61 5.41
C VAL A 26 -16.69 20.74 6.40
N PHE A 27 -16.65 20.43 7.70
CA PHE A 27 -16.22 21.41 8.69
C PHE A 27 -14.70 21.63 8.62
N PRO A 28 -14.20 22.85 8.92
CA PRO A 28 -12.75 23.12 8.91
C PRO A 28 -11.95 22.21 9.85
N TYR A 29 -12.54 21.83 10.99
CA TYR A 29 -11.93 20.89 11.93
C TYR A 29 -11.73 19.51 11.30
N ASP A 30 -12.77 18.97 10.64
CA ASP A 30 -12.71 17.67 9.98
C ASP A 30 -11.70 17.67 8.84
N LEU A 31 -11.67 18.77 8.07
CA LEU A 31 -10.66 18.93 7.03
C LEU A 31 -9.27 18.92 7.65
N ARG A 32 -9.00 19.72 8.67
CA ARG A 32 -7.69 19.77 9.35
C ARG A 32 -7.23 18.40 9.84
N MET A 33 -8.15 17.59 10.39
CA MET A 33 -7.83 16.21 10.79
C MET A 33 -7.42 15.34 9.59
N ARG A 34 -8.09 15.45 8.45
CA ARG A 34 -7.70 14.75 7.21
C ARG A 34 -6.36 15.23 6.66
N LEU A 35 -6.09 16.53 6.75
CA LEU A 35 -4.84 17.14 6.27
C LEU A 35 -3.61 16.77 7.11
N ALA A 36 -3.80 16.38 8.37
CA ALA A 36 -2.73 15.87 9.22
C ALA A 36 -2.24 14.47 8.79
N GLY A 37 -2.99 13.81 7.92
CA GLY A 37 -2.60 12.56 7.29
C GLY A 37 -1.45 12.74 6.30
N PRO A 38 -0.73 11.65 5.99
CA PRO A 38 0.32 11.70 5.00
C PRO A 38 -0.21 11.87 3.58
N LEU A 39 0.64 12.42 2.71
CA LEU A 39 0.37 12.56 1.28
C LEU A 39 0.54 11.20 0.56
N PRO A 40 -0.23 10.94 -0.52
CA PRO A 40 -1.33 11.77 -1.02
C PRO A 40 -2.58 11.68 -0.14
N VAL A 41 -3.25 12.82 0.10
CA VAL A 41 -4.50 12.88 0.89
C VAL A 41 -5.71 12.94 -0.04
N VAL A 42 -6.61 11.96 0.06
CA VAL A 42 -7.90 12.00 -0.65
C VAL A 42 -8.82 13.04 0.00
N VAL A 43 -9.13 14.11 -0.74
CA VAL A 43 -9.96 15.22 -0.25
C VAL A 43 -11.42 15.07 -0.64
N ALA A 44 -11.70 14.39 -1.76
CA ALA A 44 -13.06 14.15 -2.22
C ALA A 44 -13.19 12.86 -3.03
N ARG A 45 -14.38 12.27 -2.97
CA ARG A 45 -14.87 11.23 -3.89
C ARG A 45 -16.17 11.75 -4.48
N VAL A 46 -16.20 11.94 -5.79
CA VAL A 46 -17.34 12.55 -6.50
C VAL A 46 -17.78 11.64 -7.65
N ALA A 47 -19.08 11.62 -7.93
CA ALA A 47 -19.62 10.79 -9.01
C ALA A 47 -19.28 11.33 -10.41
N ASP A 48 -19.12 12.66 -10.50
CA ASP A 48 -18.99 13.38 -11.77
C ASP A 48 -17.54 13.83 -12.04
N SER A 49 -17.11 13.64 -13.28
CA SER A 49 -15.79 14.02 -13.76
C SER A 49 -15.60 15.54 -13.85
N GLU A 50 -16.66 16.28 -14.16
CA GLU A 50 -16.60 17.74 -14.27
C GLU A 50 -16.42 18.38 -12.88
N ALA A 51 -17.18 17.89 -11.89
CA ALA A 51 -17.01 18.26 -10.49
C ALA A 51 -15.58 17.95 -9.98
N ALA A 52 -15.02 16.78 -10.31
CA ALA A 52 -13.65 16.43 -9.96
C ALA A 52 -12.64 17.40 -10.58
N SER A 53 -12.84 17.75 -11.86
CA SER A 53 -11.99 18.68 -12.59
C SER A 53 -12.04 20.09 -11.99
N LYS A 54 -13.24 20.61 -11.71
CA LYS A 54 -13.44 21.92 -11.06
C LYS A 54 -12.71 21.99 -9.72
N LEU A 55 -12.85 20.97 -8.88
CA LEU A 55 -12.16 20.90 -7.59
C LEU A 55 -10.64 20.86 -7.75
N MET A 56 -10.12 20.04 -8.67
CA MET A 56 -8.68 20.03 -8.97
C MET A 56 -8.16 21.39 -9.43
N HIS A 57 -8.90 22.09 -10.30
CA HIS A 57 -8.54 23.42 -10.76
C HIS A 57 -8.52 24.43 -9.60
N ALA A 58 -9.53 24.39 -8.73
CA ALA A 58 -9.61 25.28 -7.58
C ALA A 58 -8.48 25.05 -6.56
N LEU A 59 -8.08 23.79 -6.35
CA LEU A 59 -6.92 23.45 -5.50
C LEU A 59 -5.61 23.94 -6.12
N ARG A 60 -5.41 23.73 -7.43
CA ARG A 60 -4.20 24.17 -8.14
C ARG A 60 -4.09 25.69 -8.22
N ALA A 61 -5.20 26.40 -8.40
CA ALA A 61 -5.23 27.87 -8.39
C ALA A 61 -4.74 28.46 -7.06
N ARG A 62 -4.84 27.70 -5.96
CA ARG A 62 -4.35 28.05 -4.63
C ARG A 62 -2.92 27.55 -4.35
N GLY A 63 -2.27 26.95 -5.35
CA GLY A 63 -0.88 26.49 -5.26
C GLY A 63 -0.68 25.07 -4.73
N HIS A 64 -1.76 24.31 -4.48
CA HIS A 64 -1.68 22.90 -4.09
C HIS A 64 -1.43 21.99 -5.31
N GLY A 65 -0.60 20.96 -5.14
CA GLY A 65 -0.48 19.87 -6.08
C GLY A 65 -1.71 18.97 -5.97
N ALA A 66 -2.63 19.09 -6.92
CA ALA A 66 -3.86 18.29 -6.92
C ALA A 66 -3.89 17.34 -8.12
N VAL A 67 -4.31 16.11 -7.87
CA VAL A 67 -4.46 15.05 -8.86
C VAL A 67 -5.82 14.39 -8.70
N GLY A 68 -6.23 13.66 -9.72
CA GLY A 68 -7.47 12.92 -9.68
C GLY A 68 -7.49 11.82 -10.71
N CYS A 69 -8.23 10.77 -10.38
CA CYS A 69 -8.39 9.59 -11.20
C CYS A 69 -9.81 9.04 -11.06
N ASP A 70 -10.23 8.24 -12.04
CA ASP A 70 -11.37 7.37 -11.87
C ASP A 70 -10.94 6.15 -11.03
N ALA A 71 -11.68 5.86 -9.96
CA ALA A 71 -11.40 4.74 -9.06
C ALA A 71 -11.37 3.41 -9.81
N ASP A 72 -12.19 3.27 -10.85
CA ASP A 72 -12.30 2.05 -11.66
C ASP A 72 -11.09 1.86 -12.60
N LYS A 73 -10.21 2.86 -12.70
CA LYS A 73 -8.96 2.80 -13.47
C LYS A 73 -7.73 2.55 -12.61
N VAL A 74 -7.88 2.56 -11.28
CA VAL A 74 -6.79 2.23 -10.37
C VAL A 74 -6.52 0.73 -10.49
N PRO A 75 -5.31 0.31 -10.91
CA PRO A 75 -4.99 -1.11 -10.94
C PRO A 75 -5.03 -1.64 -9.50
N VAL A 76 -5.85 -2.65 -9.25
CA VAL A 76 -5.87 -3.36 -7.96
C VAL A 76 -4.78 -4.42 -7.96
N ALA A 77 -4.19 -4.72 -6.79
CA ALA A 77 -3.11 -5.70 -6.65
C ALA A 77 -3.42 -7.04 -7.33
N ALA A 78 -4.67 -7.52 -7.26
CA ALA A 78 -5.11 -8.77 -7.89
C ALA A 78 -5.05 -8.76 -9.43
N ALA A 79 -5.05 -7.58 -10.06
CA ALA A 79 -4.92 -7.41 -11.50
C ALA A 79 -3.48 -7.10 -11.95
N MET A 80 -2.55 -6.88 -11.00
CA MET A 80 -1.14 -6.66 -11.28
C MET A 80 -0.40 -7.99 -11.41
N HIS A 81 0.68 -7.99 -12.20
CA HIS A 81 1.61 -9.12 -12.17
C HIS A 81 2.33 -9.14 -10.82
N GLN A 82 2.23 -10.23 -10.06
CA GLN A 82 2.87 -10.40 -8.74
C GLN A 82 4.00 -11.44 -8.85
N PRO A 83 5.26 -11.00 -9.08
CA PRO A 83 6.39 -11.90 -9.18
C PRO A 83 6.60 -12.71 -7.89
N ARG A 84 6.90 -14.00 -8.05
CA ARG A 84 7.46 -14.87 -7.00
C ARG A 84 8.96 -15.09 -7.22
N GLU A 85 9.39 -15.11 -8.48
CA GLU A 85 10.78 -15.26 -8.88
C GLU A 85 11.14 -14.14 -9.86
N PHE A 86 12.42 -13.76 -9.86
CA PHE A 86 12.94 -12.73 -10.74
C PHE A 86 14.40 -13.01 -11.07
N ALA A 87 14.87 -12.44 -12.18
CA ALA A 87 16.28 -12.43 -12.55
C ALA A 87 16.59 -11.16 -13.35
N PHE A 88 17.82 -10.65 -13.16
CA PHE A 88 18.37 -9.56 -13.95
C PHE A 88 19.35 -10.14 -14.96
N ALA A 89 19.09 -9.94 -16.25
CA ALA A 89 19.94 -10.39 -17.34
C ALA A 89 20.22 -9.21 -18.28
N GLY A 90 21.42 -8.62 -18.16
CA GLY A 90 21.75 -7.41 -18.92
C GLY A 90 20.83 -6.24 -18.57
N ASP A 91 20.11 -5.74 -19.57
CA ASP A 91 19.15 -4.65 -19.50
C ASP A 91 17.69 -5.13 -19.31
N GLN A 92 17.47 -6.42 -19.08
CA GLN A 92 16.16 -7.02 -18.87
C GLN A 92 15.97 -7.52 -17.43
N LEU A 93 14.81 -7.19 -16.87
CA LEU A 93 14.26 -7.80 -15.66
C LEU A 93 13.18 -8.79 -16.09
N THR A 94 13.45 -10.07 -15.87
CA THR A 94 12.49 -11.15 -16.09
C THR A 94 11.86 -11.58 -14.77
N THR A 95 10.56 -11.81 -14.77
CA THR A 95 9.79 -12.21 -13.59
C THR A 95 8.87 -13.39 -13.90
N GLU A 96 8.65 -14.23 -12.89
CA GLU A 96 7.68 -15.32 -12.94
C GLU A 96 6.81 -15.29 -11.68
N GLY A 97 5.49 -15.38 -11.85
CA GLY A 97 4.52 -15.32 -10.76
C GLY A 97 3.17 -15.87 -11.22
N ASP A 98 2.56 -16.72 -10.39
CA ASP A 98 1.24 -17.33 -10.63
C ASP A 98 1.10 -17.96 -12.04
N GLY A 99 2.17 -18.62 -12.51
CA GLY A 99 2.22 -19.28 -13.82
C GLY A 99 2.37 -18.33 -15.02
N GLN A 100 2.52 -17.02 -14.77
CA GLN A 100 2.77 -16.02 -15.80
C GLN A 100 4.22 -15.56 -15.77
N ARG A 101 4.76 -15.31 -16.95
CA ARG A 101 6.08 -14.68 -17.12
C ARG A 101 5.93 -13.29 -17.69
N ALA A 102 6.77 -12.38 -17.22
CA ALA A 102 6.87 -11.05 -17.79
C ALA A 102 8.35 -10.65 -17.90
N SER A 103 8.63 -9.76 -18.86
CA SER A 103 9.92 -9.09 -18.99
C SER A 103 9.70 -7.59 -19.11
N VAL A 104 10.68 -6.82 -18.66
CA VAL A 104 10.71 -5.36 -18.82
C VAL A 104 12.16 -4.89 -18.99
N GLY A 105 12.40 -4.08 -20.02
CA GLY A 105 13.67 -3.39 -20.21
C GLY A 105 13.88 -2.27 -19.18
N ALA A 106 15.15 -1.95 -18.88
CA ALA A 106 15.50 -0.86 -17.97
C ALA A 106 14.91 0.50 -18.39
N ASP A 107 14.89 0.78 -19.70
CA ASP A 107 14.36 2.00 -20.30
C ASP A 107 12.83 2.03 -20.34
N GLU A 108 12.17 0.87 -20.30
CA GLU A 108 10.72 0.74 -20.22
C GLU A 108 10.16 1.09 -18.83
N VAL A 109 11.00 1.11 -17.79
CA VAL A 109 10.55 1.47 -16.44
C VAL A 109 10.40 3.00 -16.33
N TYR A 110 9.19 3.42 -15.95
CA TYR A 110 8.87 4.82 -15.69
C TYR A 110 9.11 5.21 -14.24
N ALA A 111 8.62 4.38 -13.30
CA ALA A 111 8.69 4.67 -11.89
C ALA A 111 8.73 3.41 -11.02
N LEU A 112 9.35 3.57 -9.85
CA LEU A 112 9.40 2.64 -8.74
C LEU A 112 8.75 3.32 -7.53
N ILE A 113 7.61 2.81 -7.09
CA ILE A 113 6.92 3.32 -5.89
C ILE A 113 7.13 2.34 -4.75
N HIS A 114 7.85 2.75 -3.71
CA HIS A 114 8.25 1.92 -2.58
C HIS A 114 7.44 2.30 -1.33
N ALA A 115 6.86 1.29 -0.67
CA ALA A 115 5.93 1.49 0.44
C ALA A 115 6.09 0.46 1.55
N MET A 116 5.64 0.85 2.75
CA MET A 116 5.44 -0.03 3.88
C MET A 116 3.94 -0.16 4.14
N VAL A 117 3.40 -1.36 3.96
CA VAL A 117 1.97 -1.64 4.14
C VAL A 117 1.75 -2.39 5.44
N LEU A 118 0.84 -1.90 6.28
CA LEU A 118 0.41 -2.56 7.51
C LEU A 118 -0.75 -3.48 7.22
N GLY A 119 -0.49 -4.79 7.23
CA GLY A 119 -1.53 -5.82 7.24
C GLY A 119 -2.05 -6.05 8.65
N GLU A 120 -3.37 -6.18 8.79
CA GLU A 120 -3.99 -6.77 9.98
C GLU A 120 -4.26 -8.25 9.71
N HIS A 121 -3.43 -9.13 10.28
CA HIS A 121 -3.73 -10.56 10.30
C HIS A 121 -4.53 -10.86 11.58
N GLN A 122 -5.83 -11.11 11.41
CA GLN A 122 -6.63 -11.69 12.48
C GLN A 122 -6.37 -13.19 12.54
N ILE A 123 -5.43 -13.61 13.39
CA ILE A 123 -5.19 -15.03 13.65
C ILE A 123 -6.10 -15.46 14.80
N THR A 124 -7.14 -16.23 14.48
CA THR A 124 -7.95 -16.89 15.50
C THR A 124 -7.20 -18.13 15.99
N LYS A 125 -6.40 -18.02 17.07
CA LYS A 125 -5.81 -19.18 17.74
C LYS A 125 -6.83 -19.77 18.72
N GLU A 126 -7.39 -20.94 18.39
CA GLU A 126 -8.17 -21.74 19.34
C GLU A 126 -7.21 -22.50 20.28
N GLN A 127 -7.07 -22.05 21.53
CA GLN A 127 -6.38 -22.85 22.56
C GLN A 127 -7.43 -23.66 23.33
N THR A 128 -7.34 -24.99 23.21
CA THR A 128 -8.16 -25.92 23.98
C THR A 128 -7.39 -26.34 25.24
N GLY A 129 -7.81 -25.86 26.40
CA GLY A 129 -7.29 -26.31 27.70
C GLY A 129 -8.25 -27.27 28.40
N LYS A 130 -7.73 -28.28 29.09
CA LYS A 130 -8.51 -29.11 30.03
C LYS A 130 -8.14 -28.70 31.46
N LYS A 131 -9.12 -28.22 32.24
CA LYS A 131 -8.93 -27.96 33.67
C LYS A 131 -9.68 -28.99 34.49
N PHE A 132 -9.07 -29.46 35.57
CA PHE A 132 -9.70 -30.34 36.55
C PHE A 132 -10.82 -29.58 37.26
N SER A 133 -12.05 -30.12 37.28
CA SER A 133 -13.15 -29.52 38.03
C SER A 133 -13.45 -30.34 39.28
N ALA A 134 -12.89 -29.92 40.42
CA ALA A 134 -13.12 -30.54 41.72
C ALA A 134 -14.62 -30.59 42.09
N SER A 135 -15.38 -29.56 41.72
CA SER A 135 -16.82 -29.45 42.00
C SER A 135 -17.67 -30.52 41.30
N ARG A 136 -17.33 -30.93 40.07
CA ARG A 136 -18.01 -32.07 39.42
C ARG A 136 -17.57 -33.42 39.99
N ALA A 137 -16.31 -33.55 40.38
CA ALA A 137 -15.79 -34.81 40.94
C ALA A 137 -16.48 -35.19 42.27
N VAL A 138 -16.88 -34.20 43.07
CA VAL A 138 -17.65 -34.41 44.31
C VAL A 138 -19.07 -34.87 44.01
N LEU A 139 -19.74 -34.29 43.00
CA LEU A 139 -21.12 -34.64 42.64
C LEU A 139 -21.25 -36.02 41.97
N THR A 140 -20.17 -36.54 41.36
CA THR A 140 -20.17 -37.84 40.68
C THR A 140 -19.48 -38.95 41.48
N GLY A 141 -19.35 -38.80 42.80
CA GLY A 141 -18.84 -39.86 43.68
C GLY A 141 -17.35 -40.20 43.51
N GLY A 142 -16.51 -39.22 43.16
CA GLY A 142 -15.05 -39.39 43.10
C GLY A 142 -14.46 -39.62 41.70
N MET A 143 -15.26 -39.64 40.64
CA MET A 143 -14.73 -39.70 39.26
C MET A 143 -14.16 -38.34 38.80
N VAL A 144 -12.89 -38.36 38.35
CA VAL A 144 -12.19 -37.19 37.82
C VAL A 144 -12.78 -36.78 36.47
N MET A 145 -13.57 -35.70 36.46
CA MET A 145 -14.03 -35.07 35.22
C MET A 145 -13.23 -33.80 34.93
N THR A 146 -12.62 -33.74 33.74
CA THR A 146 -11.97 -32.54 33.22
C THR A 146 -12.97 -31.69 32.47
N THR A 147 -13.03 -30.40 32.78
CA THR A 147 -13.80 -29.42 32.00
C THR A 147 -12.92 -28.92 30.86
N LYS A 148 -13.37 -29.10 29.62
CA LYS A 148 -12.78 -28.45 28.45
C LYS A 148 -13.14 -26.97 28.51
N THR A 149 -12.16 -26.09 28.63
CA THR A 149 -12.35 -24.65 28.47
C THR A 149 -11.77 -24.25 27.12
N LYS A 150 -12.64 -23.76 26.23
CA LYS A 150 -12.26 -23.23 24.92
C LYS A 150 -11.97 -21.74 25.11
N THR A 151 -10.70 -21.36 25.14
CA THR A 151 -10.31 -19.95 25.20
C THR A 151 -10.04 -19.49 23.77
N THR A 152 -11.01 -18.79 23.18
CA THR A 152 -10.85 -18.12 21.89
C THR A 152 -10.04 -16.85 22.12
N THR A 153 -8.71 -16.93 21.94
CA THR A 153 -7.86 -15.74 21.99
C THR A 153 -7.81 -15.15 20.59
N ARG A 154 -8.50 -14.03 20.39
CA ARG A 154 -8.38 -13.22 19.18
C ARG A 154 -7.05 -12.48 19.26
N ILE A 155 -6.02 -12.99 18.60
CA ILE A 155 -4.74 -12.29 18.47
C ILE A 155 -4.79 -11.52 17.16
N THR A 156 -4.80 -10.20 17.25
CA THR A 156 -4.54 -9.34 16.10
C THR A 156 -3.04 -9.23 15.96
N GLU A 157 -2.44 -9.92 14.99
CA GLU A 157 -1.04 -9.72 14.62
C GLU A 157 -1.04 -8.66 13.50
N SER A 158 -0.55 -7.46 13.82
CA SER A 158 -0.24 -6.46 12.79
C SER A 158 1.13 -6.79 12.21
N THR A 159 1.18 -7.11 10.92
CA THR A 159 2.44 -7.36 10.22
C THR A 159 2.67 -6.23 9.22
N ALA A 160 3.87 -5.65 9.24
CA ALA A 160 4.30 -4.68 8.25
C ALA A 160 5.00 -5.42 7.10
N GLU A 161 4.61 -5.14 5.86
CA GLU A 161 5.19 -5.71 4.65
C GLU A 161 5.70 -4.59 3.74
N ALA A 162 6.97 -4.67 3.33
CA ALA A 162 7.50 -3.79 2.29
C ALA A 162 7.01 -4.24 0.90
N ARG A 163 6.63 -3.26 0.07
CA ARG A 163 6.15 -3.46 -1.31
C ARG A 163 6.79 -2.46 -2.25
N VAL A 164 7.14 -2.88 -3.46
CA VAL A 164 7.59 -1.98 -4.53
C VAL A 164 6.79 -2.24 -5.80
N MET A 165 6.21 -1.19 -6.36
CA MET A 165 5.48 -1.24 -7.62
C MET A 165 6.37 -0.74 -8.75
N VAL A 166 6.59 -1.58 -9.76
CA VAL A 166 7.32 -1.24 -10.99
C VAL A 166 6.31 -0.85 -12.05
N ILE A 167 6.38 0.40 -12.47
CA ILE A 167 5.44 1.01 -13.41
C ILE A 167 6.14 1.21 -14.74
N ARG A 168 5.55 0.67 -15.80
CA ARG A 168 6.08 0.80 -17.17
C ARG A 168 5.71 2.13 -17.79
N ARG A 169 6.55 2.66 -18.69
CA ARG A 169 6.27 3.86 -19.50
C ARG A 169 5.05 3.71 -20.40
N SER A 170 4.75 2.48 -20.83
CA SER A 170 3.53 2.16 -21.58
C SER A 170 2.26 2.25 -20.73
N PHE A 171 2.38 2.37 -19.40
CA PHE A 171 1.28 2.27 -18.44
C PHE A 171 0.48 0.97 -18.55
N ALA A 172 1.10 -0.10 -19.08
CA ALA A 172 0.58 -1.45 -18.93
C ALA A 172 0.52 -1.86 -17.45
N ALA A 173 -0.19 -2.96 -17.15
CA ALA A 173 -0.36 -3.46 -15.78
C ALA A 173 0.97 -3.46 -15.01
N PRO A 174 1.05 -2.79 -13.84
CA PRO A 174 2.27 -2.75 -13.04
C PRO A 174 2.71 -4.15 -12.58
N MET A 175 3.98 -4.26 -12.21
CA MET A 175 4.46 -5.39 -11.42
C MET A 175 4.49 -4.99 -9.94
N LEU A 176 3.95 -5.85 -9.07
CA LEU A 176 3.93 -5.64 -7.63
C LEU A 176 4.82 -6.66 -6.94
N PHE A 177 5.97 -6.20 -6.45
CA PHE A 177 6.92 -7.00 -5.68
C PHE A 177 6.58 -6.90 -4.20
N ARG A 178 6.39 -8.05 -3.54
CA ARG A 178 5.95 -8.15 -2.14
C ARG A 178 6.98 -8.89 -1.31
N GLN A 179 7.45 -8.26 -0.22
CA GLN A 179 8.57 -8.78 0.57
C GLN A 179 8.38 -10.24 1.00
N HIS A 180 7.16 -10.65 1.38
CA HIS A 180 6.91 -11.98 1.92
C HIS A 180 6.52 -13.03 0.87
N GLN A 181 6.34 -12.65 -0.39
CA GLN A 181 5.96 -13.57 -1.47
C GLN A 181 7.12 -13.93 -2.40
N LEU A 182 8.21 -13.14 -2.36
CA LEU A 182 9.36 -13.30 -3.24
C LEU A 182 10.31 -14.41 -2.77
N ARG A 183 10.86 -15.10 -3.76
CA ARG A 183 12.07 -15.91 -3.66
C ARG A 183 13.23 -15.05 -4.16
N TYR A 184 14.21 -14.81 -3.30
CA TYR A 184 15.30 -13.87 -3.55
C TYR A 184 16.50 -14.46 -4.30
N GLY A 185 16.35 -15.64 -4.91
CA GLY A 185 17.43 -16.30 -5.66
C GLY A 185 18.00 -15.43 -6.80
N GLY A 186 17.17 -14.54 -7.38
CA GLY A 186 17.58 -13.57 -8.41
C GLY A 186 18.61 -12.53 -7.96
N LEU A 187 18.90 -12.42 -6.65
CA LEU A 187 19.95 -11.54 -6.13
C LEU A 187 21.33 -12.19 -6.10
N GLY A 188 21.42 -13.52 -6.19
CA GLY A 188 22.68 -14.24 -6.05
C GLY A 188 23.40 -13.89 -4.73
N GLU A 189 24.64 -13.42 -4.84
CA GLU A 189 25.49 -13.04 -3.69
C GLU A 189 24.96 -11.82 -2.90
N ALA A 190 24.09 -11.00 -3.49
CA ALA A 190 23.48 -9.86 -2.82
C ALA A 190 22.27 -10.24 -1.95
N MET A 191 21.91 -11.54 -1.89
CA MET A 191 20.83 -12.02 -1.03
C MET A 191 21.22 -11.90 0.45
N GLY A 192 20.38 -11.21 1.23
CA GLY A 192 20.61 -11.01 2.67
C GLY A 192 20.26 -12.23 3.52
N HIS A 193 20.49 -12.12 4.83
CA HIS A 193 20.18 -13.17 5.81
C HIS A 193 18.71 -13.16 6.25
N SER A 194 17.97 -12.10 5.90
CA SER A 194 16.54 -11.97 6.14
C SER A 194 15.78 -11.54 4.89
N SER A 195 14.44 -11.72 4.89
CA SER A 195 13.58 -11.19 3.81
C SER A 195 13.62 -9.67 3.74
N HIS A 196 13.82 -9.00 4.88
CA HIS A 196 13.94 -7.54 4.93
C HIS A 196 15.22 -7.06 4.24
N GLU A 197 16.37 -7.64 4.59
CA GLU A 197 17.65 -7.33 3.95
C GLU A 197 17.63 -7.68 2.46
N SER A 198 17.07 -8.84 2.09
CA SER A 198 16.96 -9.23 0.69
C SER A 198 16.03 -8.30 -0.11
N PHE A 199 14.95 -7.82 0.50
CA PHE A 199 14.08 -6.85 -0.15
C PHE A 199 14.72 -5.48 -0.30
N ALA A 200 15.52 -5.03 0.68
CA ALA A 200 16.33 -3.83 0.55
C ALA A 200 17.38 -3.95 -0.55
N ALA A 201 18.03 -5.10 -0.70
CA ALA A 201 18.95 -5.36 -1.80
C ALA A 201 18.24 -5.39 -3.16
N LEU A 202 17.03 -5.96 -3.25
CA LEU A 202 16.19 -5.87 -4.45
C LEU A 202 15.81 -4.42 -4.77
N VAL A 203 15.38 -3.67 -3.75
CA VAL A 203 15.41 -2.21 -3.59
C VAL A 203 16.41 -1.49 -4.51
N GLU A 204 17.65 -1.60 -4.05
CA GLU A 204 18.84 -1.00 -4.62
C GLU A 204 19.15 -1.54 -6.01
N ARG A 205 18.97 -2.85 -6.23
CA ARG A 205 19.21 -3.46 -7.52
C ARG A 205 18.24 -2.95 -8.59
N LEU A 206 16.96 -2.78 -8.28
CA LEU A 206 15.97 -2.18 -9.18
C LEU A 206 16.34 -0.73 -9.51
N ARG A 207 16.74 0.05 -8.52
CA ARG A 207 17.18 1.45 -8.74
C ARG A 207 18.42 1.54 -9.63
N GLY A 208 19.39 0.65 -9.42
CA GLY A 208 20.58 0.55 -10.26
C GLY A 208 20.28 0.04 -11.67
N PHE A 209 19.28 -0.85 -11.81
CA PHE A 209 18.82 -1.39 -13.08
C PHE A 209 18.15 -0.33 -13.96
N CYS A 210 17.31 0.54 -13.38
CA CYS A 210 16.59 1.58 -14.11
C CYS A 210 16.88 3.00 -13.53
N PRO A 211 18.10 3.53 -13.72
CA PRO A 211 18.50 4.80 -13.09
C PRO A 211 17.71 6.02 -13.61
N GLY A 212 17.07 5.92 -14.78
CA GLY A 212 16.20 6.95 -15.33
C GLY A 212 14.74 6.85 -14.89
N ALA A 213 14.38 5.87 -14.05
CA ALA A 213 13.05 5.77 -13.48
C ALA A 213 12.91 6.66 -12.25
N ILE A 214 11.71 7.21 -12.05
CA ILE A 214 11.39 7.94 -10.83
C ILE A 214 11.41 6.95 -9.67
N TYR A 215 12.09 7.30 -8.57
CA TYR A 215 12.03 6.54 -7.33
C TYR A 215 11.31 7.37 -6.27
N ASP A 216 10.18 6.86 -5.79
CA ASP A 216 9.39 7.52 -4.75
C ASP A 216 9.23 6.58 -3.55
N ASP A 217 9.66 7.06 -2.38
CA ASP A 217 9.68 6.32 -1.12
C ASP A 217 8.77 6.95 -0.05
N GLN A 218 7.90 7.89 -0.43
CA GLN A 218 7.12 8.66 0.55
C GLN A 218 6.23 7.74 1.40
N LEU A 219 5.71 6.66 0.79
CA LEU A 219 4.89 5.64 1.44
C LEU A 219 5.66 4.70 2.39
N LEU A 220 6.98 4.82 2.50
CA LEU A 220 7.72 4.18 3.60
C LEU A 220 7.54 4.94 4.91
N ARG A 221 7.43 6.27 4.83
CA ARG A 221 7.31 7.17 5.99
C ARG A 221 5.86 7.23 6.46
N SER A 222 4.95 7.12 5.51
CA SER A 222 3.51 7.07 5.72
C SER A 222 2.99 5.66 5.56
N ARG A 223 2.98 4.90 6.66
CA ARG A 223 2.46 3.53 6.65
C ARG A 223 1.00 3.53 6.18
N CYS A 224 0.73 2.91 5.04
CA CYS A 224 -0.64 2.69 4.55
C CYS A 224 -1.23 1.45 5.20
N LYS A 225 -2.53 1.44 5.48
CA LYS A 225 -3.23 0.22 5.89
C LYS A 225 -3.50 -0.65 4.67
N ASP A 226 -3.49 -1.96 4.86
CA ASP A 226 -3.88 -2.93 3.82
C ASP A 226 -5.40 -3.12 3.75
N ASP A 227 -6.17 -2.01 3.70
CA ASP A 227 -7.63 -2.02 3.71
C ASP A 227 -8.22 -2.28 2.30
N GLY A 228 -7.64 -3.22 1.54
CA GLY A 228 -8.18 -3.67 0.26
C GLY A 228 -7.97 -2.73 -0.93
N GLY A 229 -6.83 -2.01 -0.98
CA GLY A 229 -6.42 -1.21 -2.15
C GLY A 229 -5.99 0.23 -1.84
N GLU A 230 -5.87 0.61 -0.56
CA GLU A 230 -5.43 1.96 -0.18
C GLU A 230 -3.99 2.25 -0.66
N PHE A 231 -3.09 1.26 -0.53
CA PHE A 231 -1.74 1.33 -1.12
C PHE A 231 -1.80 1.51 -2.64
N ASP A 232 -2.61 0.71 -3.35
CA ASP A 232 -2.71 0.75 -4.80
C ASP A 232 -3.18 2.15 -5.28
N LEU A 233 -4.19 2.71 -4.60
CA LEU A 233 -4.68 4.06 -4.85
C LEU A 233 -3.60 5.11 -4.56
N ALA A 234 -2.95 5.05 -3.40
CA ALA A 234 -1.92 6.03 -3.04
C ALA A 234 -0.76 6.01 -4.05
N ALA A 235 -0.26 4.82 -4.40
CA ALA A 235 0.80 4.66 -5.39
C ALA A 235 0.38 5.17 -6.78
N TYR A 236 -0.87 4.94 -7.19
CA TYR A 236 -1.39 5.45 -8.45
C TYR A 236 -1.55 6.99 -8.46
N LEU A 237 -1.97 7.59 -7.35
CA LEU A 237 -2.06 9.04 -7.22
C LEU A 237 -0.67 9.70 -7.25
N ILE A 238 0.33 9.07 -6.62
CA ILE A 238 1.74 9.50 -6.68
C ILE A 238 2.25 9.45 -8.13
N LEU A 239 1.97 8.37 -8.84
CA LEU A 239 2.32 8.23 -10.25
C LEU A 239 1.74 9.39 -11.10
N ILE A 240 0.46 9.69 -10.93
CA ILE A 240 -0.19 10.81 -11.64
C ILE A 240 0.44 12.14 -11.23
N GLY A 241 0.79 12.30 -9.95
CA GLY A 241 1.47 13.48 -9.42
C GLY A 241 2.78 13.75 -10.15
N HIS A 242 3.65 12.74 -10.26
CA HIS A 242 4.90 12.82 -11.00
C HIS A 242 4.68 13.13 -12.48
N ALA A 243 3.76 12.41 -13.14
CA ALA A 243 3.46 12.61 -14.56
C ALA A 243 2.93 14.03 -14.89
N ARG A 244 2.39 14.74 -13.90
CA ARG A 244 1.82 16.09 -14.06
C ARG A 244 2.65 17.19 -13.39
N GLY A 245 3.83 16.87 -12.84
CA GLY A 245 4.65 17.81 -12.07
C GLY A 245 3.93 18.41 -10.86
N GLN A 246 3.11 17.61 -10.17
CA GLN A 246 2.29 18.03 -9.02
C GLN A 246 2.82 17.50 -7.67
N ILE A 247 4.02 16.94 -7.65
CA ILE A 247 4.74 16.52 -6.43
C ILE A 247 5.87 17.50 -6.17
#